data_AF-A0A8R2HTN2-F1
#
_entry.id   AF-A0A8R2HTN2-F1
#
_cell.length_a   1.000
_cell.length_b   1.000
_cell.length_c   1.000
_cell.angle_alpha   90.00
_cell.angle_beta   90.00
_cell.angle_gamma   90.00
#
_symmetry.space_group_name_H-M   'P 1'
#
loop_
_entity.id
_entity.type
_entity.pdbx_description
1 polymer ?
#
loop_
_entity_poly.entity_id
_entity_poly.type
_entity_poly.pdbx_seq_one_letter_code
_entity_poly.pdbx_strand_id
1 'polypeptide(L)'
;MELQEPTPEALQRKLYFLLEQLQDMARELPPKYQMRVPIELLSGLANCLLNDTIFEIVKGLMEIQHVTEKHLFQQRLQVINKHTLEIQKMINNTTDPQQQDLQKALLLSRHKEEMKQTDMKLIMQLDQKFRMKILGLSLTFQ
;
A
#
# COMPACT_ATOMS: atom_id res chain seq x y z
N MET A 1 24.58 -14.83 21.00
CA MET A 1 24.18 -13.69 21.85
C MET A 1 22.82 -14.05 22.40
N GLU A 2 22.74 -14.41 23.68
CA GLU A 2 21.47 -14.69 24.34
C GLU A 2 20.67 -13.38 24.41
N LEU A 3 19.51 -13.36 23.75
CA LEU A 3 18.54 -12.28 23.90
C LEU A 3 17.98 -12.41 25.33
N GLN A 4 18.57 -11.67 26.26
CA GLN A 4 18.09 -11.60 27.62
C GLN A 4 16.69 -10.98 27.58
N GLU A 5 15.65 -11.79 27.85
CA GLU A 5 14.29 -11.27 27.85
C GLU A 5 14.16 -10.12 28.85
N PRO A 6 13.50 -9.01 28.45
CA PRO A 6 13.41 -7.84 29.29
C PRO A 6 12.67 -8.20 30.59
N THR A 7 13.22 -7.79 31.73
CA THR A 7 12.58 -8.06 33.02
C THR A 7 11.21 -7.38 33.11
N PRO A 8 10.25 -7.93 33.87
CA PRO A 8 8.92 -7.34 34.02
C PRO A 8 8.95 -5.87 34.42
N GLU A 9 9.91 -5.46 35.25
CA GLU A 9 10.11 -4.08 35.69
C GLU A 9 10.58 -3.16 34.55
N ALA A 10 11.41 -3.68 33.64
CA ALA A 10 11.87 -2.95 32.46
C ALA A 10 10.73 -2.72 31.46
N LEU A 11 9.89 -3.75 31.24
CA LEU A 11 8.69 -3.65 30.43
C LEU A 11 7.69 -2.64 31.00
N GLN A 12 7.47 -2.68 32.32
CA GLN A 12 6.57 -1.75 33.00
C GLN A 12 7.07 -0.31 32.92
N ARG A 13 8.37 -0.06 33.09
CA ARG A 13 8.97 1.28 32.88
C ARG A 13 8.79 1.78 31.46
N LYS A 14 9.01 0.92 30.46
CA LYS A 14 8.79 1.25 29.04
C LYS A 14 7.32 1.55 28.76
N LEU A 15 6.39 0.79 29.34
CA LEU A 15 4.95 1.02 29.21
C LEU A 15 4.53 2.37 29.77
N TYR A 16 4.98 2.72 30.98
CA TYR A 16 4.68 4.02 31.59
C TYR A 16 5.27 5.18 30.79
N PHE A 17 6.50 5.03 30.30
CA PHE A 17 7.12 6.02 29.42
C PHE A 17 6.31 6.23 28.13
N LEU A 18 5.87 5.15 27.47
CA LEU A 18 5.03 5.23 26.27
C LEU A 18 3.67 5.89 26.55
N LEU A 19 3.04 5.54 27.67
CA LEU A 19 1.77 6.11 28.07
C LEU A 19 1.88 7.63 28.36
N GLU A 20 2.97 8.07 29.01
CA GLU A 20 3.24 9.48 29.28
C GLU A 20 3.38 10.27 27.97
N GLN A 21 4.19 9.77 27.03
CA GLN A 21 4.35 10.38 25.70
C GLN A 21 3.01 10.48 24.94
N LEU A 22 2.19 9.41 25.00
CA LEU A 22 0.87 9.39 24.38
C LEU A 22 -0.10 10.41 25.02
N GLN A 23 -0.04 10.58 26.34
CA GLN A 23 -0.84 11.58 27.06
C GLN A 23 -0.44 13.01 26.69
N ASP A 24 0.85 13.29 26.57
CA ASP A 24 1.33 14.62 26.18
C ASP A 24 0.93 14.96 24.75
N MET A 25 1.06 14.02 23.80
CA MET A 25 0.53 14.22 22.44
C MET A 25 -1.00 14.43 22.43
N ALA A 26 -1.74 13.71 23.28
CA ALA A 26 -3.19 13.88 23.37
C ALA A 26 -3.57 15.27 23.93
N ARG A 27 -2.77 15.85 24.83
CA ARG A 27 -2.98 17.20 25.39
C ARG A 27 -2.76 18.31 24.38
N GLU A 28 -1.89 18.10 23.38
CA GLU A 28 -1.66 19.05 22.30
C GLU A 28 -2.82 19.13 21.30
N LEU A 29 -3.74 18.15 21.31
CA LEU A 29 -4.90 18.15 20.44
C LEU A 29 -5.94 19.21 20.85
N PRO A 30 -6.69 19.81 19.91
CA PRO A 30 -7.84 20.66 20.24
C PRO A 30 -8.87 19.94 21.14
N PRO A 31 -9.57 20.64 22.06
CA PRO A 31 -10.45 20.02 23.07
C PRO A 31 -11.51 19.06 22.51
N LYS A 32 -12.03 19.34 21.31
CA LYS A 32 -12.99 18.48 20.57
C LYS A 32 -12.45 17.09 20.26
N TYR A 33 -11.13 16.94 20.12
CA TYR A 33 -10.47 15.67 19.84
C TYR A 33 -9.94 15.01 21.11
N GLN A 34 -9.59 15.77 22.16
CA GLN A 34 -9.17 15.21 23.45
C GLN A 34 -10.23 14.29 24.05
N MET A 35 -11.51 14.68 23.99
CA MET A 35 -12.65 13.87 24.45
C MET A 35 -12.82 12.54 23.70
N ARG A 36 -12.23 12.42 22.51
CA ARG A 36 -12.24 11.19 21.70
C ARG A 36 -11.06 10.27 22.02
N VAL A 37 -10.13 10.70 22.87
CA VAL A 37 -8.89 10.00 23.21
C VAL A 37 -8.85 9.74 24.73
N PRO A 38 -9.68 8.80 25.25
CA PRO A 38 -9.69 8.47 26.66
C PRO A 38 -8.38 7.77 27.09
N ILE A 39 -8.07 7.86 28.38
CA ILE A 39 -6.86 7.27 28.98
C ILE A 39 -6.77 5.75 28.76
N GLU A 40 -7.91 5.07 28.71
CA GLU A 40 -8.02 3.64 28.43
C GLU A 40 -7.55 3.31 27.01
N LEU A 41 -7.90 4.14 26.03
CA LEU A 41 -7.42 4.00 24.65
C LEU A 41 -5.90 4.18 24.58
N LEU A 42 -5.36 5.19 25.26
CA LEU A 42 -3.91 5.43 25.30
C LEU A 42 -3.16 4.28 26.00
N SER A 43 -3.74 3.70 27.04
CA SER A 43 -3.17 2.54 27.74
C SER A 43 -3.19 1.28 26.87
N GLY A 44 -4.26 1.07 26.10
CA GLY A 44 -4.31 0.02 25.09
C GLY A 44 -3.25 0.21 24.00
N LEU A 45 -3.09 1.44 23.51
CA LEU A 45 -2.07 1.78 22.51
C LEU A 45 -0.64 1.58 23.05
N ALA A 46 -0.36 1.98 24.29
CA ALA A 46 0.94 1.79 24.93
C ALA A 46 1.31 0.30 25.05
N ASN A 47 0.33 -0.57 25.37
CA ASN A 47 0.53 -2.02 25.41
C ASN A 47 0.80 -2.60 24.01
N CYS A 48 0.09 -2.13 22.98
CA CYS A 48 0.37 -2.52 21.60
C CYS A 48 1.76 -2.07 21.14
N LEU A 49 2.20 -0.86 21.54
CA LEU A 49 3.54 -0.32 21.30
C LEU A 49 4.64 -1.05 22.05
N LEU A 50 4.32 -1.65 23.20
CA LEU A 50 5.25 -2.49 23.94
C LEU A 50 5.51 -3.82 23.22
N ASN A 51 4.50 -4.32 22.48
CA ASN A 51 4.60 -5.55 21.71
C ASN A 51 5.06 -5.27 20.27
N ASP A 52 6.38 -5.23 20.08
CA ASP A 52 7.04 -4.94 18.79
C ASP A 52 6.61 -5.89 17.65
N THR A 53 6.02 -7.05 17.99
CA THR A 53 5.49 -8.02 17.01
C THR A 53 4.45 -7.41 16.08
N ILE A 54 3.55 -6.54 16.59
CA ILE A 54 2.52 -5.92 15.76
C ILE A 54 3.16 -4.96 14.75
N PHE A 55 4.20 -4.23 15.17
CA PHE A 55 4.93 -3.30 14.30
C PHE A 55 5.73 -4.03 13.22
N GLU A 56 6.40 -5.13 13.57
CA GLU A 56 7.11 -5.96 12.60
C GLU A 56 6.16 -6.63 11.59
N ILE A 57 4.95 -7.04 12.02
CA ILE A 57 3.91 -7.53 11.09
C ILE A 57 3.47 -6.41 10.14
N VAL A 58 3.13 -5.22 10.66
CA VAL A 58 2.72 -4.08 9.82
C VAL A 58 3.83 -3.70 8.83
N LYS A 59 5.09 -3.70 9.28
CA LYS A 59 6.26 -3.43 8.44
C LYS A 59 6.41 -4.47 7.33
N GLY A 60 6.32 -5.76 7.66
CA GLY A 60 6.33 -6.83 6.66
C GLY A 60 5.17 -6.71 5.66
N LEU A 61 3.96 -6.37 6.11
CA LEU A 61 2.81 -6.16 5.23
C LEU A 61 3.02 -4.96 4.29
N MET A 62 3.60 -3.86 4.78
CA MET A 62 3.96 -2.68 3.98
C MET A 62 5.01 -3.01 2.92
N GLU A 63 6.06 -3.77 3.26
CA GLU A 63 7.08 -4.19 2.29
C GLU A 63 6.46 -5.03 1.16
N ILE A 64 5.61 -6.01 1.50
CA ILE A 64 4.91 -6.82 0.51
C ILE A 64 3.97 -5.96 -0.35
N GLN A 65 3.28 -4.99 0.26
CA GLN A 65 2.44 -4.04 -0.49
C GLN A 65 3.28 -3.27 -1.51
N HIS A 66 4.38 -2.68 -1.06
CA HIS A 66 5.25 -1.87 -1.91
C HIS A 66 5.79 -2.66 -3.11
N VAL A 67 6.23 -3.90 -2.88
CA VAL A 67 6.67 -4.80 -3.96
C VAL A 67 5.54 -5.12 -4.92
N THR A 68 4.31 -5.34 -4.41
CA THR A 68 3.14 -5.63 -5.24
C THR A 68 2.77 -4.42 -6.11
N GLU A 69 2.72 -3.23 -5.53
CA GLU A 69 2.43 -1.98 -6.25
C GLU A 69 3.47 -1.72 -7.33
N LYS A 70 4.76 -1.88 -7.00
CA LYS A 70 5.86 -1.76 -7.97
C LYS A 70 5.69 -2.74 -9.13
N HIS A 71 5.34 -3.99 -8.85
CA HIS A 71 5.12 -5.00 -9.89
C HIS A 71 3.95 -4.65 -10.82
N LEU A 72 2.81 -4.24 -10.26
CA LEU A 72 1.64 -3.85 -11.05
C LEU A 72 1.89 -2.58 -11.87
N PHE A 73 2.61 -1.62 -11.30
CA PHE A 73 3.06 -0.43 -12.03
C PHE A 73 3.97 -0.78 -13.21
N GLN A 74 4.90 -1.73 -13.02
CA GLN A 74 5.74 -2.22 -14.11
C GLN A 74 4.93 -2.92 -15.22
N GLN A 75 3.91 -3.71 -14.87
CA GLN A 75 3.00 -4.31 -15.86
C GLN A 75 2.28 -3.22 -16.67
N ARG A 76 1.77 -2.18 -16.00
CA ARG A 76 1.13 -1.03 -16.65
C ARG A 76 2.09 -0.32 -17.61
N LEU A 77 3.34 -0.12 -17.20
CA LEU A 77 4.37 0.52 -18.00
C LEU A 77 4.73 -0.30 -19.26
N GLN A 78 4.73 -1.63 -19.19
CA GLN A 78 4.95 -2.49 -20.36
C GLN A 78 3.90 -2.27 -21.46
N VAL A 79 2.63 -2.11 -21.08
CA VAL A 79 1.54 -1.83 -22.04
C VAL A 79 1.74 -0.46 -22.70
N ILE A 80 2.05 0.57 -21.90
CA ILE A 80 2.33 1.92 -22.42
C ILE A 80 3.50 1.92 -23.39
N ASN A 81 4.58 1.21 -23.06
CA ASN A 81 5.75 1.09 -23.93
C ASN A 81 5.41 0.38 -25.24
N LYS A 82 4.61 -0.71 -25.17
CA LYS A 82 4.10 -1.40 -26.36
C LYS A 82 3.28 -0.47 -27.25
N HIS A 83 2.35 0.30 -26.67
CA HIS A 83 1.53 1.28 -27.41
C HIS A 83 2.40 2.35 -28.07
N THR A 84 3.40 2.85 -27.36
CA THR A 84 4.33 3.85 -27.89
C THR A 84 5.12 3.30 -29.08
N LEU A 85 5.62 2.06 -29.00
CA LEU A 85 6.33 1.40 -30.10
C LEU A 85 5.42 1.12 -31.31
N GLU A 86 4.17 0.73 -31.07
CA GLU A 86 3.19 0.51 -32.15
C GLU A 86 2.88 1.81 -32.89
N ILE A 87 2.73 2.93 -32.18
CA ILE A 87 2.54 4.25 -32.79
C ILE A 87 3.76 4.62 -33.63
N GLN A 88 4.98 4.45 -33.11
CA GLN A 88 6.20 4.75 -33.86
C GLN A 88 6.33 3.88 -35.13
N LYS A 89 6.04 2.58 -35.04
CA LYS A 89 6.05 1.68 -36.21
C LYS A 89 5.01 2.09 -37.25
N MET A 90 3.82 2.51 -36.84
CA MET A 90 2.79 2.99 -37.75
C MET A 90 3.24 4.26 -38.48
N ILE A 91 3.81 5.23 -37.76
CA ILE A 91 4.34 6.47 -38.37
C ILE A 91 5.44 6.17 -39.38
N ASN A 92 6.33 5.21 -39.10
CA ASN A 92 7.44 4.88 -39.99
C ASN A 92 7.00 4.11 -41.26
N ASN A 93 5.84 3.44 -41.23
CA ASN A 93 5.38 2.55 -42.29
C ASN A 93 4.32 3.18 -43.22
N THR A 94 3.71 4.31 -42.84
CA THR A 94 2.64 4.96 -43.62
C THR A 94 3.14 6.26 -44.22
N THR A 95 3.09 6.38 -45.56
CA THR A 95 3.60 7.54 -46.31
C THR A 95 2.49 8.56 -46.65
N ASP A 96 1.21 8.16 -46.65
CA ASP A 96 0.07 9.01 -46.97
C ASP A 96 -0.50 9.72 -45.71
N PRO A 97 -0.46 11.07 -45.63
CA PRO A 97 -0.92 11.84 -44.48
C PRO A 97 -2.39 11.62 -44.09
N GLN A 98 -3.29 11.44 -45.08
CA GLN A 98 -4.72 11.31 -44.81
C GLN A 98 -5.07 9.92 -44.23
N GLN A 99 -4.41 8.87 -44.74
CA GLN A 99 -4.58 7.51 -44.23
C GLN A 99 -3.91 7.34 -42.85
N GLN A 100 -2.81 8.06 -42.61
CA GLN A 100 -2.10 8.05 -41.33
C GLN A 100 -2.97 8.58 -40.18
N ASP A 101 -3.72 9.66 -40.37
CA ASP A 101 -4.56 10.24 -39.31
C ASP A 101 -5.71 9.31 -38.91
N LEU A 102 -6.41 8.72 -39.89
CA LEU A 102 -7.48 7.76 -39.62
C LEU A 102 -6.95 6.51 -38.91
N GLN A 103 -5.82 5.97 -39.39
CA GLN A 103 -5.19 4.78 -38.81
C GLN A 103 -4.71 5.05 -37.38
N LYS A 104 -4.15 6.25 -37.12
CA LYS A 104 -3.74 6.69 -35.79
C LYS A 104 -4.93 6.83 -34.84
N ALA A 105 -6.04 7.41 -35.28
CA ALA A 105 -7.24 7.57 -34.46
C ALA A 105 -7.83 6.21 -34.04
N LEU A 106 -7.91 5.26 -34.98
CA LEU A 106 -8.36 3.89 -34.70
C LEU A 106 -7.42 3.17 -33.72
N LEU A 107 -6.11 3.30 -33.91
CA LEU A 107 -5.10 2.70 -33.05
C LEU A 107 -5.18 3.25 -31.61
N LEU A 108 -5.28 4.56 -31.44
CA LEU A 108 -5.42 5.21 -30.14
C LEU A 108 -6.70 4.78 -29.41
N SER A 109 -7.82 4.64 -30.13
CA SER A 109 -9.07 4.14 -29.57
C SER A 109 -8.91 2.71 -29.03
N ARG A 110 -8.24 1.84 -29.80
CA ARG A 110 -7.92 0.47 -29.37
C ARG A 110 -6.99 0.44 -28.17
N HIS A 111 -5.91 1.23 -28.17
CA HIS A 111 -4.99 1.35 -27.05
C HIS A 111 -5.69 1.81 -25.78
N LYS A 112 -6.61 2.78 -25.88
CA LYS A 112 -7.42 3.25 -24.75
C LYS A 112 -8.28 2.14 -24.15
N GLU A 113 -8.87 1.28 -24.97
CA GLU A 113 -9.68 0.16 -24.49
C GLU A 113 -8.82 -0.95 -23.86
N GLU A 114 -7.70 -1.32 -24.50
CA GLU A 114 -6.72 -2.28 -23.94
C GLU A 114 -6.18 -1.79 -22.59
N MET A 115 -5.93 -0.48 -22.47
CA MET A 115 -5.47 0.14 -21.23
C MET A 115 -6.50 0.01 -20.12
N LYS A 116 -7.78 0.31 -20.39
CA LYS A 116 -8.86 0.13 -19.41
C LYS A 116 -9.00 -1.31 -18.95
N GLN A 117 -8.94 -2.27 -19.87
CA GLN A 117 -9.03 -3.69 -19.55
C GLN A 117 -7.85 -4.14 -18.70
N THR A 118 -6.65 -3.65 -19.00
CA THR A 118 -5.45 -3.90 -18.21
C THR A 118 -5.60 -3.33 -16.80
N ASP A 119 -5.96 -2.04 -16.68
CA ASP A 119 -6.14 -1.38 -15.37
C ASP A 119 -7.21 -2.11 -14.53
N MET A 120 -8.32 -2.53 -15.13
CA MET A 120 -9.37 -3.32 -14.47
C MET A 120 -8.80 -4.65 -13.93
N LYS A 121 -8.00 -5.36 -14.74
CA LYS A 121 -7.36 -6.62 -14.33
C LYS A 121 -6.36 -6.40 -13.19
N LEU A 122 -5.60 -5.30 -13.21
CA LEU A 122 -4.66 -4.95 -12.13
C LEU A 122 -5.41 -4.69 -10.81
N ILE A 123 -6.54 -3.97 -10.86
CA ILE A 123 -7.37 -3.70 -9.69
C ILE A 123 -7.94 -5.00 -9.12
N MET A 124 -8.45 -5.90 -9.96
CA MET A 124 -8.95 -7.21 -9.50
C MET A 124 -7.87 -8.05 -8.83
N GLN A 125 -6.63 -8.01 -9.34
CA GLN A 125 -5.50 -8.69 -8.71
C GLN A 125 -5.14 -8.09 -7.35
N LEU A 126 -5.16 -6.76 -7.21
CA LEU A 126 -4.97 -6.08 -5.93
C LEU A 126 -5.99 -6.53 -4.89
N ASP A 127 -7.27 -6.50 -5.29
CA ASP A 127 -8.39 -6.86 -4.42
C ASP A 127 -8.33 -8.35 -3.99
N GLN A 128 -7.95 -9.25 -4.91
CA GLN A 128 -7.71 -10.65 -4.57
C GLN A 128 -6.54 -10.82 -3.58
N LYS A 129 -5.41 -10.13 -3.81
CA LYS A 129 -4.25 -10.18 -2.91
C LYS A 129 -4.57 -9.60 -1.54
N PHE A 130 -5.38 -8.54 -1.47
CA PHE A 130 -5.85 -7.97 -0.22
C PHE A 130 -6.71 -8.95 0.58
N ARG A 131 -7.72 -9.57 -0.06
CA ARG A 131 -8.55 -10.62 0.57
C ARG A 131 -7.72 -11.77 1.13
N MET A 132 -6.76 -12.27 0.34
CA MET A 132 -5.89 -13.37 0.76
C MET A 132 -5.05 -13.01 1.99
N LYS A 133 -4.54 -11.77 2.06
CA LYS A 133 -3.77 -11.28 3.22
C LYS A 133 -4.62 -11.14 4.48
N ILE A 134 -5.83 -10.59 4.37
CA ILE A 134 -6.76 -10.45 5.52
C ILE A 134 -7.15 -11.81 6.09
N LEU A 135 -7.47 -12.78 5.22
CA LEU A 135 -7.76 -14.16 5.63
C LEU A 135 -6.55 -14.82 6.30
N GLY A 136 -5.34 -14.60 5.78
CA GLY A 136 -4.11 -15.11 6.37
C GLY A 136 -3.84 -14.54 7.77
N LEU A 137 -4.03 -13.23 7.95
CA LEU A 137 -3.89 -12.59 9.26
C LEU A 137 -4.91 -13.14 10.27
N SER A 138 -6.17 -13.30 9.86
CA SER A 138 -7.22 -13.82 10.75
C SER A 138 -6.93 -15.25 11.24
N LEU A 139 -6.23 -16.07 10.45
CA LEU A 139 -5.85 -17.44 10.82
C LEU A 139 -4.60 -17.48 11.71
N THR A 140 -3.70 -16.51 11.61
CA THR A 140 -2.51 -16.41 12.48
C THR A 140 -2.79 -15.85 13.87
N PHE A 141 -3.97 -15.24 14.09
CA PHE A 141 -4.39 -14.68 15.39
C PHE A 141 -5.50 -15.50 16.09
N GLN A 142 -5.78 -16.73 15.62
CA GLN A 142 -6.65 -17.72 16.27
C GLN A 142 -5.82 -18.76 17.03
#